data_AF-A0A838DG66-F1
#
_entry.id   AF-A0A838DG66-F1
#
_cell.length_a   1.000
_cell.length_b   1.000
_cell.length_c   1.000
_cell.angle_alpha   90.00
_cell.angle_beta   90.00
_cell.angle_gamma   90.00
#
_symmetry.space_group_name_H-M   'P 1'
#
loop_
_entity.id
_entity.type
_entity.pdbx_description
1 polymer ?
#
loop_
_entity_poly.entity_id
_entity_poly.type
_entity_poly.pdbx_seq_one_letter_code
_entity_poly.pdbx_strand_id
1 'polypeptide(L)'
;MSWRDKGKLGVFYIGLLHLPIGAFIVAFHNVWTGMQLLVTLLGWGWTLKGALYLCYPEHGLRMMKVVSVERSWQFVIAGLMLVAFAALISYSLAMRGEI
;
A
#
# COMPACT_ATOMS: atom_id res chain seq x y z
N MET A 1 22.57 18.69 -2.87
CA MET A 1 21.28 18.13 -3.33
C MET A 1 20.14 18.89 -2.65
N SER A 2 19.23 19.50 -3.41
CA SER A 2 18.15 20.32 -2.84
C SER A 2 17.05 19.46 -2.20
N TRP A 3 16.20 20.06 -1.35
CA TRP A 3 15.02 19.37 -0.78
C TRP A 3 14.05 18.85 -1.84
N ARG A 4 13.98 19.54 -2.98
CA ARG A 4 13.15 19.14 -4.12
C ARG A 4 13.67 17.87 -4.79
N ASP A 5 15.00 17.75 -4.89
CA ASP A 5 15.67 16.56 -5.44
C ASP A 5 15.50 15.34 -4.52
N LYS A 6 15.59 15.55 -3.20
CA LYS A 6 15.30 14.50 -2.21
C LYS A 6 13.86 13.99 -2.31
N GLY A 7 12.90 14.90 -2.47
CA GLY A 7 11.49 14.52 -2.65
C GLY A 7 11.24 13.71 -3.92
N LYS A 8 11.83 14.12 -5.05
CA LYS A 8 11.71 13.40 -6.34
C LYS A 8 12.29 11.98 -6.25
N LEU A 9 13.46 11.83 -5.63
CA LEU A 9 14.04 10.51 -5.37
C LEU A 9 13.13 9.64 -4.48
N GLY A 10 12.53 10.23 -3.44
CA GLY A 10 11.57 9.51 -2.59
C GLY A 10 10.38 8.96 -3.37
N VAL A 11 9.76 9.77 -4.23
CA VAL A 11 8.64 9.31 -5.08
C VAL A 11 9.08 8.21 -6.04
N PHE A 12 10.26 8.36 -6.63
CA PHE A 12 10.81 7.35 -7.52
C PHE A 12 11.03 6.00 -6.80
N TYR A 13 11.62 6.00 -5.61
CA TYR A 13 11.77 4.78 -4.81
C TYR A 13 10.43 4.15 -4.42
N ILE A 14 9.44 4.97 -4.06
CA ILE A 14 8.08 4.49 -3.80
C ILE A 14 7.54 3.79 -5.05
N GLY A 15 7.64 4.45 -6.21
CA GLY A 15 7.20 3.92 -7.49
C GLY A 15 7.88 2.59 -7.84
N LEU A 16 9.20 2.55 -7.72
CA LEU A 16 10.04 1.39 -8.02
C LEU A 16 9.81 0.21 -7.08
N LEU A 17 9.43 0.44 -5.83
CA LEU A 17 9.09 -0.63 -4.90
C LEU A 17 7.67 -1.14 -5.11
N HIS A 18 6.69 -0.23 -5.29
CA HIS A 18 5.29 -0.61 -5.38
C HIS A 18 4.96 -1.32 -6.71
N LEU A 19 5.52 -0.84 -7.83
CA LEU A 19 5.17 -1.38 -9.15
C LEU A 19 5.52 -2.86 -9.31
N PRO A 20 6.77 -3.33 -9.12
CA PRO A 20 7.10 -4.74 -9.34
C PRO A 20 6.44 -5.67 -8.32
N ILE A 21 6.34 -5.26 -7.06
CA ILE A 21 5.67 -6.08 -6.03
C ILE A 21 4.17 -6.19 -6.33
N GLY A 22 3.52 -5.06 -6.64
CA GLY A 22 2.12 -5.05 -7.05
C GLY A 22 1.88 -5.88 -8.30
N ALA A 23 2.71 -5.69 -9.34
CA ALA A 23 2.59 -6.41 -10.60
C ALA A 23 2.79 -7.92 -10.42
N PHE A 24 3.72 -8.33 -9.54
CA PHE A 24 3.89 -9.73 -9.17
C PHE A 24 2.61 -10.29 -8.53
N ILE A 25 2.02 -9.58 -7.58
CA ILE A 25 0.75 -10.02 -6.98
C ILE A 25 -0.36 -10.09 -8.02
N VAL A 26 -0.50 -9.09 -8.90
CA VAL A 26 -1.53 -9.10 -9.96
C VAL A 26 -1.32 -10.24 -10.96
N ALA A 27 -0.07 -10.57 -11.29
CA ALA A 27 0.26 -11.64 -12.23
C ALA A 27 -0.01 -13.04 -11.66
N PHE A 28 0.24 -13.23 -10.36
CA PHE A 28 0.21 -14.56 -9.73
C PHE A 28 -0.93 -14.78 -8.73
N HIS A 29 -1.66 -13.73 -8.35
CA HIS A 29 -2.71 -13.76 -7.33
C HIS A 29 -3.87 -12.80 -7.67
N ASN A 30 -4.59 -13.08 -8.77
CA ASN A 30 -5.69 -12.27 -9.26
C ASN A 30 -7.07 -12.91 -8.96
N VAL A 31 -7.36 -13.08 -7.67
CA VAL A 31 -8.57 -13.75 -7.17
C VAL A 31 -9.54 -12.72 -6.61
N TRP A 32 -10.73 -12.61 -7.18
CA TRP A 32 -11.72 -11.57 -6.83
C TRP A 32 -12.81 -12.02 -5.85
N THR A 33 -12.56 -13.12 -5.14
CA THR A 33 -13.55 -13.75 -4.25
C THR A 33 -12.94 -14.10 -2.90
N GLY A 34 -13.76 -14.15 -1.86
CA GLY A 34 -13.33 -14.56 -0.52
C GLY A 34 -12.33 -13.61 0.13
N MET A 35 -11.56 -14.11 1.10
CA MET A 35 -10.52 -13.35 1.79
C MET A 35 -9.32 -13.03 0.87
N GLN A 36 -9.11 -13.84 -0.16
CA GLN A 36 -8.07 -13.65 -1.17
C GLN A 36 -8.24 -12.35 -1.95
N LEU A 37 -9.47 -11.82 -2.04
CA LEU A 37 -9.76 -10.50 -2.63
C LEU A 37 -8.89 -9.39 -2.04
N LEU A 38 -8.58 -9.43 -0.74
CA LEU A 38 -7.76 -8.41 -0.08
C LEU A 38 -6.37 -8.32 -0.70
N VAL A 39 -5.74 -9.46 -0.96
CA VAL A 39 -4.41 -9.52 -1.60
C VAL A 39 -4.47 -9.00 -3.03
N THR A 40 -5.54 -9.35 -3.77
CA THR A 40 -5.78 -8.85 -5.13
C THR A 40 -5.94 -7.33 -5.17
N LEU A 41 -6.72 -6.76 -4.25
CA LEU A 41 -6.89 -5.31 -4.13
C LEU A 41 -5.58 -4.59 -3.77
N LEU A 42 -4.77 -5.18 -2.86
CA LEU A 42 -3.45 -4.66 -2.54
C LEU A 42 -2.51 -4.69 -3.75
N GLY A 43 -2.49 -5.80 -4.49
CA GLY A 43 -1.68 -5.95 -5.71
C GLY A 43 -2.01 -4.87 -6.75
N TRP A 44 -3.29 -4.70 -7.07
CA TRP A 44 -3.74 -3.65 -7.99
C TRP A 44 -3.45 -2.25 -7.45
N GLY A 45 -3.72 -2.00 -6.16
CA GLY A 45 -3.44 -0.71 -5.53
C GLY A 45 -1.97 -0.31 -5.62
N TRP A 46 -1.05 -1.25 -5.36
CA TRP A 46 0.39 -1.02 -5.50
C TRP A 46 0.81 -0.88 -6.96
N THR A 47 0.25 -1.67 -7.88
CA THR A 47 0.54 -1.56 -9.31
C THR A 47 0.16 -0.18 -9.84
N LEU A 48 -1.08 0.26 -9.62
CA LEU A 48 -1.55 1.57 -10.06
C LEU A 48 -0.76 2.71 -9.41
N LYS A 49 -0.53 2.64 -8.10
CA LYS A 49 0.22 3.68 -7.38
C LYS A 49 1.66 3.76 -7.87
N GLY A 50 2.31 2.61 -8.06
CA GLY A 50 3.67 2.51 -8.55
C GLY A 50 3.80 3.10 -9.96
N ALA A 51 2.91 2.69 -10.87
CA ALA A 51 2.86 3.23 -12.23
C ALA A 51 2.58 4.74 -12.23
N LEU A 52 1.62 5.20 -11.43
CA LEU A 52 1.29 6.62 -11.32
C LEU A 52 2.49 7.44 -10.81
N TYR A 53 3.22 6.95 -9.82
CA TYR A 53 4.35 7.69 -9.22
C TYR A 53 5.58 7.70 -10.12
N LEU A 54 5.77 6.69 -10.97
CA LEU A 54 6.85 6.65 -11.96
C LEU A 54 6.52 7.50 -13.20
N CYS A 55 5.30 7.44 -13.70
CA CYS A 55 4.88 8.19 -14.90
C CYS A 55 4.52 9.66 -14.58
N TYR A 56 4.02 9.93 -13.38
CA TYR A 56 3.54 11.25 -12.94
C TYR A 56 4.03 11.57 -11.50
N PRO A 57 5.35 11.73 -11.29
CA PRO A 57 5.94 11.89 -9.95
C PRO A 57 5.44 13.12 -9.18
N GLU A 58 4.94 14.13 -9.86
CA GLU A 58 4.32 15.34 -9.32
C GLU A 58 3.09 15.00 -8.49
N HIS A 59 2.33 13.98 -8.89
CA HIS A 59 1.22 13.47 -8.12
C HIS A 59 1.71 12.86 -6.81
N GLY A 60 2.75 12.02 -6.85
CA GLY A 60 3.36 11.44 -5.65
C GLY A 60 3.92 12.50 -4.70
N LEU A 61 4.59 13.53 -5.23
CA LEU A 61 5.08 14.67 -4.46
C LEU A 61 3.95 15.43 -3.77
N ARG A 62 2.81 15.61 -4.45
CA ARG A 62 1.63 16.27 -3.88
C ARG A 62 1.07 15.42 -2.74
N MET A 63 0.93 14.11 -2.94
CA MET A 63 0.37 13.20 -1.92
C MET A 63 1.24 13.12 -0.67
N MET A 64 2.57 13.14 -0.81
CA MET A 64 3.48 13.17 0.37
C MET A 64 3.36 14.45 1.20
N LYS A 65 2.79 15.53 0.65
CA LYS A 65 2.55 16.78 1.39
C LYS A 65 1.18 16.83 2.07
N VAL A 66 0.29 15.88 1.78
CA VAL A 66 -1.08 15.88 2.32
C VAL A 66 -1.07 15.58 3.83
N VAL A 67 -0.14 14.73 4.29
CA VAL A 67 -0.04 14.41 5.72
C VAL A 67 1.07 15.26 6.33
N SER A 68 0.66 16.17 7.22
CA SER A 68 1.58 16.95 8.04
C SER A 68 1.98 16.16 9.29
N VAL A 69 3.08 16.57 9.93
CA VAL A 69 3.58 15.91 11.14
C VAL A 69 2.53 15.93 12.27
N GLU A 70 1.77 17.01 12.36
CA GLU A 70 0.69 17.21 13.33
C GLU A 70 -0.49 16.27 13.10
N ARG A 71 -0.65 15.73 11.88
CA ARG A 71 -1.68 14.75 11.53
C ARG A 71 -1.14 13.33 11.45
N SER A 72 0.14 13.10 11.73
CA SER A 72 0.75 11.76 11.71
C SER A 72 0.09 10.77 12.67
N TRP A 73 -0.60 11.24 13.72
CA TRP A 73 -1.39 10.37 14.62
C TRP A 73 -2.48 9.57 13.88
N GLN A 74 -2.94 10.04 12.71
CA GLN A 74 -3.88 9.30 11.87
C GLN A 74 -3.31 7.95 11.42
N PHE A 75 -1.98 7.84 11.25
CA PHE A 75 -1.34 6.56 10.96
C PHE A 75 -1.39 5.59 12.13
N VAL A 76 -1.40 6.08 13.38
CA VAL A 76 -1.57 5.22 14.57
C VAL A 76 -2.95 4.59 14.56
N ILE A 77 -4.00 5.36 14.27
CA ILE A 77 -5.37 4.83 14.18
C ILE A 77 -5.48 3.84 13.02
N ALA A 78 -4.95 4.18 11.85
CA ALA A 78 -4.90 3.25 10.72
C ALA A 78 -4.19 1.94 11.09
N GLY A 79 -3.08 2.03 11.83
CA GLY A 79 -2.34 0.87 12.35
C GLY A 79 -3.17 0.03 13.32
N LEU A 80 -3.84 0.65 14.29
CA LEU A 80 -4.71 -0.06 15.24
C LEU A 80 -5.87 -0.76 14.54
N MET A 81 -6.50 -0.10 13.55
CA MET A 81 -7.54 -0.72 12.73
C MET A 81 -7.01 -1.92 11.96
N LEU A 82 -5.80 -1.83 11.40
CA LEU A 82 -5.17 -2.94 10.67
C LEU A 82 -4.86 -4.12 11.59
N VAL A 83 -4.36 -3.87 12.80
CA VAL A 83 -4.10 -4.92 13.81
C VAL A 83 -5.39 -5.59 14.25
N ALA A 84 -6.44 -4.83 14.52
CA ALA A 84 -7.75 -5.38 14.86
C ALA A 84 -8.31 -6.24 13.71
N PHE A 85 -8.19 -5.76 12.47
CA PHE A 85 -8.61 -6.49 11.28
C PHE A 85 -7.81 -7.79 11.10
N ALA A 86 -6.49 -7.76 11.29
CA ALA A 86 -5.65 -8.95 11.26
C ALA A 86 -6.06 -9.96 12.34
N ALA A 87 -6.33 -9.51 13.57
CA ALA A 87 -6.80 -10.39 14.65
C ALA A 87 -8.14 -11.06 14.33
N LEU A 88 -9.09 -10.31 13.75
CA LEU A 88 -10.39 -10.85 13.33
C LEU A 88 -10.26 -11.90 12.22
N ILE A 89 -9.40 -11.65 11.22
CA ILE A 89 -9.14 -12.62 10.16
C ILE A 89 -8.49 -13.88 10.74
N SER A 90 -7.44 -13.74 11.55
CA SER A 90 -6.76 -14.88 12.16
C SER A 90 -7.70 -15.71 13.04
N TYR A 91 -8.56 -15.07 13.83
CA TYR A 91 -9.56 -15.76 14.64
C TYR A 91 -10.57 -16.53 13.76
N SER A 92 -11.05 -15.92 12.69
CA SER A 92 -11.97 -16.57 11.73
C SER A 92 -11.35 -17.81 11.08
N LEU A 93 -10.07 -17.74 10.70
CA LEU A 93 -9.34 -18.86 10.10
C LEU A 93 -9.07 -19.99 11.11
N ALA A 94 -8.70 -19.65 12.35
CA ALA A 94 -8.51 -20.62 13.42
C ALA A 94 -9.82 -21.38 13.74
N MET A 95 -10.96 -20.67 13.77
CA MET A 95 -12.27 -21.30 13.96
C MET A 95 -12.68 -22.22 12.81
N ARG A 96 -12.12 -22.03 11.61
CA ARG A 96 -12.29 -22.90 10.43
C ARG A 96 -11.29 -24.06 10.38
N GLY A 97 -10.30 -24.09 11.27
CA GLY A 97 -9.22 -25.09 11.29
C GLY A 97 -8.25 -24.96 10.11
N GLU A 98 -8.16 -23.77 9.49
CA GLU A 98 -7.27 -23.51 8.35
C GLU A 98 -5.83 -23.13 8.79
N ILE A 99 -5.66 -22.81 10.07
CA ILE A 99 -4.39 -22.53 10.76
C ILE A 99 -4.45 -22.99 12.21
#